data_AF-A0A2T3J338-F1
#
_entry.id   AF-A0A2T3J338-F1
#
_cell.length_a   1.000
_cell.length_b   1.000
_cell.length_c   1.000
_cell.angle_alpha   90.00
_cell.angle_beta   90.00
_cell.angle_gamma   90.00
#
_symmetry.space_group_name_H-M   'P 1'
#
loop_
_entity.id
_entity.type
_entity.pdbx_description
1 polymer ?
#
loop_
_entity_poly.entity_id
_entity_poly.type
_entity_poly.pdbx_seq_one_letter_code
_entity_poly.pdbx_strand_id
1 'polypeptide(L)' 'MIRAYAYLSKNKPHIHKLNITLTFLIFAFCCYQLLANEKVTFGLGLFFVGIMVTLFSKASSYRQKYLSND' A
#
# COMPACT_ATOMS: atom_id res chain seq x y z
N MET A 1 4.04 14.68 -6.70
CA MET A 1 3.85 13.20 -6.63
C MET A 1 2.58 12.80 -5.89
N ILE A 2 2.30 13.30 -4.67
CA ILE A 2 1.09 12.92 -3.88
C ILE A 2 -0.23 13.34 -4.55
N ARG A 3 -0.28 14.51 -5.20
CA ARG A 3 -1.47 15.00 -5.94
C ARG A 3 -1.92 14.08 -7.08
N ALA A 4 -0.98 13.58 -7.88
CA ALA A 4 -1.30 12.69 -9.01
C ALA A 4 -1.86 11.34 -8.54
N TYR A 5 -1.31 10.81 -7.44
CA TYR A 5 -1.80 9.56 -6.83
C TYR A 5 -3.17 9.74 -6.17
N ALA A 6 -3.46 10.91 -5.60
CA ALA A 6 -4.78 11.22 -5.06
C ALA A 6 -5.85 11.36 -6.16
N TYR A 7 -5.51 11.98 -7.30
CA TYR A 7 -6.40 12.07 -8.45
C TYR A 7 -6.64 10.69 -9.08
N LEU A 8 -5.61 9.86 -9.19
CA LEU A 8 -5.72 8.46 -9.65
C LEU A 8 -6.60 7.63 -8.71
N SER A 9 -6.47 7.81 -7.40
CA SER A 9 -7.28 7.12 -6.38
C SER A 9 -8.76 7.54 -6.41
N LYS A 10 -9.08 8.82 -6.70
CA LYS A 10 -10.47 9.26 -6.89
C LYS A 10 -11.04 8.79 -8.23
N ASN A 11 -10.27 8.92 -9.31
CA ASN A 11 -10.76 8.64 -10.66
C ASN A 11 -10.88 7.12 -10.96
N LYS A 12 -10.06 6.29 -10.30
CA LYS A 12 -10.05 4.82 -10.50
C LYS A 12 -9.94 4.09 -9.15
N PRO A 13 -11.02 4.07 -8.33
CA PRO A 13 -11.00 3.46 -7.00
C PRO A 13 -10.72 1.94 -7.04
N HIS A 14 -11.09 1.26 -8.12
CA HIS A 14 -10.81 -0.17 -8.31
C HIS A 14 -9.31 -0.47 -8.47
N ILE A 15 -8.56 0.38 -9.19
CA ILE A 15 -7.10 0.19 -9.36
C ILE A 15 -6.38 0.41 -8.04
N HIS A 16 -6.82 1.41 -7.27
CA HIS A 16 -6.26 1.65 -5.94
C HIS A 16 -6.50 0.47 -4.98
N LYS A 17 -7.73 -0.05 -4.95
CA LYS A 17 -8.06 -1.26 -4.17
C LYS A 17 -7.21 -2.46 -4.61
N LEU A 18 -7.06 -2.68 -5.92
CA LEU A 18 -6.23 -3.77 -6.46
C LEU A 18 -4.76 -3.61 -6.01
N ASN A 19 -4.21 -2.40 -6.06
CA ASN A 19 -2.83 -2.15 -5.61
C ASN A 19 -2.64 -2.41 -4.10
N ILE A 20 -3.62 -2.07 -3.28
CA ILE A 20 -3.62 -2.38 -1.85
C ILE A 20 -3.71 -3.89 -1.63
N THR A 21 -4.63 -4.58 -2.32
CA THR A 21 -4.77 -6.03 -2.23
C THR A 21 -3.49 -6.75 -2.66
N LEU A 22 -2.85 -6.31 -3.74
CA LEU A 22 -1.57 -6.86 -4.19
C LEU A 22 -0.48 -6.67 -3.13
N THR A 23 -0.38 -5.48 -2.55
CA THR A 23 0.58 -5.18 -1.47
C THR A 23 0.32 -6.07 -0.24
N PHE A 24 -0.95 -6.31 0.10
CA PHE A 24 -1.34 -7.17 1.20
C PHE A 24 -1.00 -8.65 0.95
N LEU A 25 -1.18 -9.14 -0.29
CA LEU A 25 -0.76 -10.49 -0.67
C LEU A 25 0.76 -10.66 -0.58
N ILE A 26 1.52 -9.66 -1.03
CA ILE A 26 2.98 -9.65 -0.90
C ILE A 26 3.39 -9.69 0.58
N PHE A 27 2.73 -8.90 1.43
CA PHE A 27 2.95 -8.93 2.88
C PHE A 27 2.67 -10.31 3.48
N ALA A 28 1.51 -10.92 3.18
CA ALA A 28 1.15 -12.23 3.69
C ALA A 28 2.13 -13.33 3.22
N PHE A 29 2.54 -13.28 1.96
CA PHE A 29 3.55 -14.18 1.41
C PHE A 29 4.90 -14.02 2.11
N CYS A 30 5.31 -12.78 2.38
CA CYS A 30 6.55 -12.47 3.08
C CYS A 30 6.53 -12.96 4.53
N CYS A 31 5.42 -12.78 5.25
CA CYS A 31 5.19 -13.33 6.57
C CYS A 31 5.24 -14.87 6.56
N TYR A 32 4.61 -15.51 5.58
CA TYR A 32 4.65 -16.96 5.42
C TYR A 32 6.07 -17.47 5.18
N GLN A 33 6.82 -16.84 4.26
CA GLN A 33 8.21 -17.21 4.00
C GLN A 33 9.12 -17.00 5.21
N LEU A 34 8.93 -15.92 5.95
CA LEU A 34 9.67 -15.64 7.18
C LEU A 34 9.40 -16.71 8.25
N LEU A 35 8.14 -17.11 8.41
CA LEU A 35 7.73 -18.14 9.37
C LEU A 35 8.18 -19.54 8.96
N ALA A 36 8.07 -19.89 7.68
CA ALA A 36 8.36 -21.24 7.19
C ALA A 36 9.85 -21.51 6.94
N ASN A 37 10.65 -20.48 6.62
CA ASN A 37 12.08 -20.63 6.34
C ASN A 37 12.99 -20.11 7.46
N GLU A 38 12.44 -19.37 8.46
CA GLU A 38 13.18 -18.73 9.55
C GLU A 38 14.37 -17.85 9.10
N LYS A 39 14.37 -17.40 7.85
CA LYS A 39 15.45 -16.57 7.27
C LYS A 39 15.09 -15.09 7.37
N VAL A 40 15.91 -14.35 8.12
CA VAL A 40 15.79 -12.89 8.30
C VAL A 40 15.82 -12.13 6.97
N THR A 41 16.41 -12.71 5.92
CA THR A 41 16.45 -12.14 4.57
C THR A 41 15.06 -11.83 4.01
N PHE A 42 14.02 -12.57 4.41
CA PHE A 42 12.64 -12.28 4.01
C PHE A 42 12.07 -11.04 4.72
N GLY A 43 12.65 -10.59 5.83
CA GLY A 43 12.24 -9.36 6.52
C GLY A 43 12.42 -8.08 5.70
N LEU A 44 13.28 -8.08 4.68
CA LEU A 44 13.45 -6.94 3.76
C LEU A 44 12.17 -6.63 2.97
N GLY A 45 11.38 -7.66 2.63
CA GLY A 45 10.10 -7.46 1.95
C GLY A 45 9.06 -6.73 2.81
N LEU A 46 9.12 -6.91 4.13
CA LEU A 46 8.26 -6.18 5.08
C LEU A 46 8.59 -4.69 5.12
N PHE A 47 9.87 -4.33 4.96
CA PHE A 47 10.27 -2.92 4.88
C PHE A 47 9.70 -2.23 3.64
N PHE A 48 9.71 -2.92 2.50
CA PHE A 48 9.09 -2.43 1.27
C PHE A 48 7.57 -2.23 1.43
N VAL A 49 6.88 -3.18 2.05
CA VAL A 49 5.46 -3.06 2.39
C VAL A 49 5.22 -1.84 3.28
N GLY A 50 6.06 -1.61 4.30
CA GLY A 50 5.95 -0.46 5.19
C GLY A 50 5.97 0.88 4.44
N ILE A 51 6.88 1.05 3.49
CA ILE A 51 6.95 2.26 2.65
C ILE A 51 5.66 2.43 1.84
N MET A 52 5.16 1.37 1.21
CA MET A 52 3.92 1.41 0.43
C MET A 52 2.71 1.80 1.29
N VAL A 53 2.61 1.26 2.52
CA VAL A 53 1.55 1.60 3.48
C VAL A 53 1.59 3.08 3.86
N THR A 54 2.78 3.66 4.11
CA THR A 54 2.88 5.10 4.41
C THR A 54 2.45 5.97 3.23
N LEU A 55 2.74 5.54 2.00
CA LEU A 55 2.31 6.20 0.76
C LEU A 55 0.79 6.14 0.59
N PHE A 56 0.17 4.97 0.83
CA PHE A 56 -1.28 4.81 0.81
C PHE A 56 -1.97 5.65 1.88
N SER A 57 -1.43 5.68 3.10
CA SER A 57 -1.96 6.49 4.19
C SER A 57 -1.94 7.98 3.84
N LYS A 58 -0.80 8.49 3.32
CA LYS A 58 -0.70 9.89 2.85
C LYS A 58 -1.68 10.20 1.71
N ALA A 59 -1.86 9.28 0.77
CA ALA A 59 -2.82 9.45 -0.33
C ALA A 59 -4.28 9.46 0.17
N SER A 60 -4.62 8.60 1.12
CA SER A 60 -5.95 8.56 1.75
C SER A 60 -6.27 9.85 2.50
N SER A 61 -5.36 10.31 3.35
CA SER A 61 -5.50 11.58 4.09
C SER A 61 -5.64 12.78 3.14
N TYR A 62 -4.94 12.77 2.01
CA TYR A 62 -5.08 13.83 0.99
C TYR A 62 -6.45 13.78 0.31
N ARG A 63 -6.95 12.59 -0.05
CA ARG A 63 -8.29 12.42 -0.63
C ARG A 63 -9.38 12.92 0.32
N GLN A 64 -9.30 12.53 1.59
CA GLN A 64 -10.28 12.93 2.61
C GLN A 64 -10.27 14.44 2.86
N LYS A 65 -9.08 15.07 2.87
CA LYS A 65 -8.94 16.49 3.18
C LYS A 65 -9.30 17.42 2.01
N TYR A 66 -9.09 17.00 0.75
CA TYR A 66 -9.20 17.90 -0.41
C TYR A 66 -10.24 17.50 -1.45
N LEU A 67 -10.73 16.26 -1.45
CA LEU A 67 -11.65 15.78 -2.50
C LEU A 67 -12.96 15.18 -1.98
N SER A 68 -13.16 15.18 -0.66
CA SER A 68 -14.38 14.68 0.00
C SER A 68 -15.44 15.77 0.24
N ASN A 69 -15.22 16.98 -0.26
CA ASN A 69 -16.07 18.17 -0.05
C ASN A 69 -16.86 18.57 -1.32
N ASP A 70 -17.15 17.59 -2.19
CA ASP A 70 -18.09 17.69 -3.31
C ASP A 70 -19.21 16.66 -3.08
#